data_AF-A0A239KUY0-F1
#
_entry.id   AF-A0A239KUY0-F1
#
_cell.length_a   1.000
_cell.length_b   1.000
_cell.length_c   1.000
_cell.angle_alpha   90.00
_cell.angle_beta   90.00
_cell.angle_gamma   90.00
#
_symmetry.space_group_name_H-M   'P 1'
#
loop_
_entity.id
_entity.type
_entity.pdbx_description
1 polymer ?
#
loop_
_entity_poly.entity_id
_entity_poly.type
_entity_poly.pdbx_seq_one_letter_code
_entity_poly.pdbx_strand_id
1 'polypeptide(L)' 'MTKIAITGVEALAKVLRRPVAYREVTDAEAGWLGSLFPMVRAGAFAQTTPDLSRLLGRPATGLEDTIAAFIERVGG' A
#
# COMPACT_ATOMS: atom_id res chain seq x y z
N MET A 1 -12.11 -3.82 2.60
CA MET A 1 -11.12 -2.73 2.85
C MET A 1 -10.02 -3.11 3.84
N THR A 2 -10.35 -3.74 4.97
CA THR A 2 -9.43 -3.98 6.10
C THR A 2 -8.09 -4.63 5.73
N LYS A 3 -8.07 -5.53 4.73
CA LYS A 3 -6.85 -6.25 4.34
C LYS A 3 -5.76 -5.34 3.72
N ILE A 4 -6.12 -4.42 2.81
CA ILE A 4 -5.13 -3.54 2.15
C ILE A 4 -4.52 -2.57 3.17
N ALA A 5 -5.37 -1.98 4.02
CA ALA A 5 -4.95 -1.07 5.08
C ALA A 5 -4.03 -1.76 6.10
N ILE A 6 -4.38 -2.97 6.54
CA ILE A 6 -3.58 -3.74 7.51
C ILE A 6 -2.21 -4.08 6.93
N THR A 7 -2.16 -4.67 5.73
CA THR A 7 -0.88 -5.07 5.11
C THR A 7 0.07 -3.88 4.89
N GLY A 8 -0.48 -2.72 4.52
CA GLY A 8 0.31 -1.49 4.38
C GLY A 8 0.90 -1.01 5.70
N VAL A 9 0.11 -1.02 6.78
CA VAL A 9 0.56 -0.59 8.10
C VAL A 9 1.59 -1.55 8.69
N GLU A 10 1.40 -2.86 8.54
CA GLU A 10 2.37 -3.87 8.99
C GLU A 10 3.72 -3.70 8.29
N ALA A 11 3.71 -3.56 6.96
CA ALA A 11 4.92 -3.34 6.17
C ALA A 11 5.63 -2.05 6.58
N LEU A 12 4.89 -0.95 6.75
CA LEU A 12 5.46 0.35 7.13
C LEU A 12 6.02 0.32 8.56
N ALA A 13 5.31 -0.28 9.51
CA ALA A 13 5.78 -0.43 10.89
C ALA A 13 7.09 -1.23 10.96
N LYS A 14 7.18 -2.30 10.16
CA LYS A 14 8.38 -3.15 10.06
C LYS A 14 9.58 -2.39 9.48
N VAL A 15 9.40 -1.69 8.35
CA VAL A 15 10.49 -0.94 7.71
C VAL A 15 10.96 0.21 8.60
N LEU A 16 10.04 0.97 9.20
CA LEU A 16 10.39 2.08 10.09
C LEU A 16 10.95 1.61 11.44
N ARG A 17 10.68 0.37 11.84
CA ARG A 17 10.95 -0.17 13.18
C ARG A 17 10.28 0.62 14.29
N ARG A 18 9.06 1.08 14.04
CA ARG A 18 8.25 1.87 14.99
C ARG A 18 6.78 1.46 14.88
N PRO A 19 5.99 1.60 15.96
CA PRO A 19 4.56 1.37 15.87
C PRO A 19 3.91 2.33 14.87
N VAL A 20 3.12 1.79 13.96
CA VAL A 20 2.25 2.53 13.04
C VAL A 20 0.85 1.96 13.19
N ALA A 21 -0.16 2.84 13.18
CA ALA A 21 -1.55 2.44 13.27
C ALA A 21 -2.33 2.97 12.06
N TYR A 22 -3.28 2.18 11.59
CA TYR A 22 -4.25 2.64 10.60
C TYR A 22 -5.34 3.44 11.30
N ARG A 23 -5.72 4.58 10.72
CA ARG A 23 -6.91 5.33 11.10
C ARG A 23 -7.74 5.58 9.84
N GLU A 24 -8.96 5.04 9.84
CA GLU A 24 -9.94 5.37 8.81
C GLU A 24 -10.26 6.87 8.87
N VAL A 25 -10.35 7.50 7.70
CA VAL A 25 -10.78 8.90 7.55
C VAL A 25 -11.94 8.95 6.55
N THR A 26 -12.76 9.99 6.65
CA THR A 26 -13.82 10.23 5.68
C THR A 26 -13.26 10.58 4.31
N ASP A 27 -14.07 10.40 3.27
CA ASP A 27 -13.67 10.71 1.89
C ASP A 27 -13.35 12.20 1.74
N ALA A 28 -14.03 13.08 2.49
CA ALA A 28 -13.73 14.51 2.52
C ALA A 28 -12.36 14.81 3.16
N GLU A 29 -12.02 14.13 4.26
CA GLU A 29 -10.70 14.27 4.91
C GLU A 29 -9.56 13.72 4.06
N ALA A 30 -9.83 12.76 3.17
CA ALA A 30 -8.84 12.20 2.23
C ALA A 30 -8.53 13.14 1.04
N GLY A 31 -9.24 14.27 0.90
CA GLY A 31 -9.04 15.23 -0.17
C GLY A 31 -9.32 14.65 -1.56
N TRP A 32 -8.48 14.98 -2.55
CA TRP A 32 -8.67 14.52 -3.94
C TRP A 32 -8.65 12.99 -4.08
N LEU A 33 -7.93 12.29 -3.20
CA LEU A 33 -7.87 10.82 -3.16
C LEU A 33 -9.15 10.19 -2.61
N GLY A 34 -10.00 10.93 -1.90
CA GLY A 34 -11.25 10.43 -1.34
C GLY A 34 -12.20 9.85 -2.39
N SER A 35 -12.12 10.34 -3.63
CA SER A 35 -12.88 9.81 -4.77
C SER A 35 -12.60 8.33 -5.07
N LEU A 36 -11.41 7.82 -4.70
CA LEU A 36 -11.00 6.43 -4.94
C LEU A 36 -11.39 5.49 -3.79
N PHE A 37 -11.66 6.04 -2.60
CA PHE A 37 -11.88 5.24 -1.38
C PHE A 37 -13.12 4.35 -1.48
N PRO A 38 -14.25 4.77 -2.07
CA PRO A 38 -15.38 3.88 -2.33
C PRO A 38 -14.99 2.65 -3.16
N MET A 39 -14.14 2.81 -4.18
CA MET A 39 -13.67 1.69 -5.02
C MET A 39 -12.74 0.75 -4.27
N VAL A 40 -11.82 1.30 -3.46
CA VAL A 40 -10.94 0.51 -2.57
C VAL A 40 -11.77 -0.27 -1.56
N ARG A 41 -12.80 0.35 -0.97
CA ARG A 41 -13.76 -0.32 -0.06
C ARG A 41 -14.50 -1.46 -0.74
N ALA A 42 -14.95 -1.24 -1.96
CA ALA A 42 -15.61 -2.23 -2.80
C ALA A 42 -14.66 -3.35 -3.29
N GLY A 43 -13.36 -3.25 -3.03
CA GLY A 43 -12.38 -4.28 -3.41
C GLY A 43 -11.97 -4.24 -4.88
N ALA A 44 -12.23 -3.15 -5.60
CA ALA A 44 -11.89 -2.99 -7.01
C ALA A 44 -10.38 -3.18 -7.28
N PHE A 45 -9.54 -2.93 -6.27
CA PHE A 45 -8.07 -3.06 -6.34
C PHE A 45 -7.53 -4.35 -5.70
N ALA A 46 -8.39 -5.28 -5.29
CA ALA A 46 -7.97 -6.50 -4.60
C ALA A 46 -7.59 -7.64 -5.57
N GLN A 47 -7.93 -7.52 -6.85
CA GLN A 47 -7.64 -8.55 -7.84
C GLN A 47 -6.14 -8.54 -8.19
N THR A 48 -5.52 -9.72 -8.09
CA THR A 48 -4.11 -9.93 -8.41
C THR A 48 -3.97 -10.91 -9.56
N THR A 49 -3.10 -10.61 -10.51
CA THR A 49 -2.71 -11.53 -11.59
C THR A 49 -1.19 -11.68 -11.64
N PRO A 50 -0.67 -12.80 -12.15
CA PRO A 50 0.78 -13.01 -12.28
C PRO A 50 1.39 -12.31 -13.51
N ASP A 51 0.63 -11.50 -14.25
CA ASP A 51 1.04 -10.98 -15.56
C ASP A 51 2.28 -10.11 -15.49
N LEU A 52 2.39 -9.26 -14.45
CA LEU A 52 3.58 -8.43 -14.24
C LEU A 52 4.82 -9.30 -13.97
N SER A 53 4.69 -10.32 -13.12
CA SER A 53 5.82 -11.22 -12.83
C SER A 53 6.25 -11.99 -14.08
N ARG A 54 5.30 -12.39 -14.94
CA ARG A 54 5.62 -13.02 -16.24
C ARG A 54 6.35 -12.06 -17.16
N LEU A 55 5.87 -10.83 -17.29
CA LEU A 55 6.47 -9.80 -18.14
C LEU A 55 7.91 -9.46 -17.69
N LEU A 56 8.13 -9.40 -16.37
CA LEU A 56 9.44 -9.07 -15.79
C LEU A 56 10.42 -10.26 -15.79
N GLY A 57 9.95 -11.49 -15.99
CA GLY A 57 10.76 -12.71 -15.81
C GLY A 57 11.24 -12.94 -14.37
N ARG A 58 10.69 -12.20 -13.40
CA ARG A 58 10.99 -12.27 -11.97
C ARG A 58 9.76 -11.88 -11.15
N PRO A 59 9.70 -12.21 -9.85
CA PRO A 59 8.63 -11.70 -8.99
C PRO A 59 8.55 -10.17 -9.01
N ALA A 60 7.34 -9.63 -9.03
CA ALA A 60 7.12 -8.21 -8.79
C ALA A 60 7.67 -7.80 -7.42
N THR A 61 8.25 -6.60 -7.33
CA THR A 61 8.81 -6.06 -6.08
C THR A 61 7.76 -6.04 -4.97
N GLY A 62 8.13 -6.51 -3.78
CA GLY A 62 7.25 -6.53 -2.61
C GLY A 62 6.98 -5.13 -2.05
N LEU A 63 5.93 -5.03 -1.24
CA LEU A 63 5.55 -3.76 -0.60
C LEU A 63 6.63 -3.26 0.37
N GLU A 64 7.22 -4.16 1.18
CA GLU A 64 8.28 -3.81 2.13
C GLU A 64 9.52 -3.24 1.42
N ASP A 65 10.01 -3.93 0.37
CA ASP A 65 11.16 -3.49 -0.43
C ASP A 65 10.90 -2.14 -1.10
N THR A 66 9.66 -1.93 -1.58
CA THR A 66 9.24 -0.67 -2.19
C THR A 66 9.25 0.47 -1.17
N ILE A 67 8.72 0.23 0.04
CA ILE A 67 8.72 1.21 1.13
C ILE A 67 10.15 1.53 1.57
N ALA A 68 11.02 0.53 1.72
CA ALA A 68 12.41 0.71 2.10
C ALA A 68 13.16 1.58 1.08
N ALA A 69 13.08 1.25 -0.20
CA ALA A 69 13.71 2.03 -1.27
C ALA A 69 13.17 3.47 -1.35
N PHE A 70 11.87 3.67 -1.08
CA PHE A 70 11.29 5.01 -1.05
C PHE A 70 11.82 5.85 0.12
N ILE A 71 11.90 5.27 1.33
CA ILE A 71 12.41 5.96 2.51
C ILE A 71 13.88 6.35 2.31
N GLU A 72 14.70 5.45 1.77
CA GLU A 72 16.10 5.75 1.42
C GLU A 72 16.21 6.95 0.47
N ARG A 73 15.31 7.06 -0.51
CA ARG A 73 15.29 8.15 -1.49
C ARG A 73 14.84 9.50 -0.92
N VAL A 74 13.96 9.50 0.09
CA VAL A 74 13.37 10.72 0.66
C VAL A 74 14.10 11.18 1.93
N GLY A 75 14.75 10.26 2.64
CA GLY A 75 15.52 10.54 3.85
C GLY A 75 17.02 10.81 3.62
N GLY A 76 17.49 10.71 2.38
CA GLY A 76 18.85 11.06 1.96
C GLY A 76 19.03 12.54 1.63
#